data_AF-A0A1A2M6S1-F1
#
_entry.id   AF-A0A1A2M6S1-F1
#
_cell.length_a   1.000
_cell.length_b   1.000
_cell.length_c   1.000
_cell.angle_alpha   90.00
_cell.angle_beta   90.00
_cell.angle_gamma   90.00
#
_symmetry.space_group_name_H-M   'P 1'
#
loop_
_entity.id
_entity.type
_entity.pdbx_description
1 polymer ?
#
loop_
_entity_poly.entity_id
_entity_poly.type
_entity_poly.pdbx_seq_one_letter_code
_entity_poly.pdbx_strand_id
1 'polypeptide(L)'
;MKQWSGHYCPRVVERKLLGEVRFNVAGRGYYRRNEFLQAGAWKSPRSKTYLERNSAEDIEEITRIALAAPERLAFRILDVLEGVGVPMASALLTVSYPLRFTVIDFRSIETLWEHAEIDSKRIGYWEYLGVCRRIARRVHTDLRTLDQALWQWSKERGSQITLEADSDDDAK
;
A
#
# COMPACT_ATOMS: atom_id res chain seq x y z
N MET A 1 12.07 -14.37 -3.38
CA MET A 1 11.21 -13.22 -3.77
C MET A 1 10.45 -13.46 -5.07
N LYS A 2 11.12 -13.73 -6.20
CA LYS A 2 10.42 -14.03 -7.48
C LYS A 2 9.40 -15.18 -7.38
N GLN A 3 9.65 -16.16 -6.50
CA GLN A 3 8.74 -17.27 -6.23
C GLN A 3 7.38 -16.81 -5.66
N TRP A 4 7.36 -15.82 -4.75
CA TRP A 4 6.14 -15.38 -4.06
C TRP A 4 5.37 -14.30 -4.83
N SER A 5 6.07 -13.41 -5.55
CA SER A 5 5.39 -12.43 -6.41
C SER A 5 4.62 -13.09 -7.55
N GLY A 6 5.05 -14.26 -8.02
CA GLY A 6 4.35 -15.04 -9.06
C GLY A 6 3.00 -15.60 -8.60
N HIS A 7 2.80 -15.82 -7.30
CA HIS A 7 1.53 -16.26 -6.73
C HIS A 7 0.57 -15.09 -6.45
N TYR A 8 1.09 -13.86 -6.47
CA TYR A 8 0.26 -12.68 -6.32
C TYR A 8 -0.58 -12.49 -7.59
N CYS A 9 -1.89 -12.72 -7.47
CA CYS A 9 -2.84 -12.40 -8.53
C CYS A 9 -3.36 -10.98 -8.31
N PRO A 10 -2.93 -9.99 -9.12
CA PRO A 10 -3.43 -8.62 -8.98
C PRO A 10 -4.92 -8.64 -9.25
N ARG A 11 -5.70 -8.04 -8.34
CA ARG A 11 -7.14 -7.88 -8.59
C ARG A 11 -7.31 -7.01 -9.85
N VAL A 12 -8.37 -7.23 -10.61
CA VAL A 12 -8.72 -6.40 -11.80
C VAL A 12 -8.65 -4.90 -11.48
N VAL A 13 -9.08 -4.53 -10.26
CA VAL A 13 -9.03 -3.18 -9.71
C VAL A 13 -7.60 -2.61 -9.65
N GLU A 14 -6.62 -3.40 -9.23
CA GLU A 14 -5.22 -2.95 -9.14
C GLU A 14 -4.61 -2.69 -10.52
N ARG A 15 -4.94 -3.51 -11.52
CA ARG A 15 -4.45 -3.32 -12.90
C ARG A 15 -4.94 -1.99 -13.47
N LYS A 16 -6.22 -1.67 -13.28
CA LYS A 16 -6.79 -0.39 -13.68
C LYS A 16 -6.14 0.78 -12.92
N LEU A 17 -5.90 0.61 -11.62
CA LEU A 17 -5.32 1.64 -10.76
C LEU A 17 -3.86 1.96 -11.14
N LEU A 18 -3.02 0.94 -11.30
CA LEU A 18 -1.60 1.08 -11.63
C LEU A 18 -1.34 1.33 -13.12
N GLY A 19 -2.35 1.16 -13.97
CA GLY A 19 -2.37 1.58 -15.36
C GLY A 19 -3.00 2.97 -15.51
N GLU A 20 -4.29 3.00 -15.85
CA GLU A 20 -5.02 4.22 -16.23
C GLU A 20 -4.96 5.34 -15.18
N VAL A 21 -5.31 5.03 -13.92
CA VAL A 21 -5.38 6.06 -12.86
C VAL A 21 -4.01 6.65 -12.61
N ARG A 22 -2.97 5.81 -12.52
CA ARG A 22 -1.58 6.27 -12.43
C ARG A 22 -1.21 7.22 -13.57
N PHE A 23 -1.49 6.86 -14.83
CA PHE A 23 -1.13 7.72 -15.97
C PHE A 23 -1.85 9.07 -15.91
N ASN A 24 -3.13 9.07 -15.55
CA ASN A 24 -3.92 10.30 -15.43
C ASN A 24 -3.42 11.21 -14.30
N VAL A 25 -3.16 10.64 -13.13
CA VAL A 25 -2.67 11.38 -11.95
C VAL A 25 -1.25 11.88 -12.20
N ALA A 26 -0.38 11.07 -12.81
CA ALA A 26 0.98 11.51 -13.16
C ALA A 26 0.98 12.64 -14.19
N GLY A 27 0.05 12.63 -15.15
CA GLY A 27 -0.09 13.68 -16.15
C GLY A 27 -0.67 14.99 -15.60
N ARG A 28 -1.66 14.93 -14.71
CA ARG A 28 -2.30 16.12 -14.11
C ARG A 28 -1.65 16.64 -12.83
N GLY A 29 -0.94 15.78 -12.10
CA GLY A 29 -0.36 16.08 -10.80
C GLY A 29 -1.35 16.08 -9.62
N TYR A 30 -2.56 15.56 -9.79
CA TYR A 30 -3.58 15.48 -8.72
C TYR A 30 -4.62 14.38 -9.00
N TYR A 31 -5.33 13.96 -7.94
CA TYR A 31 -6.44 13.01 -8.03
C TYR A 31 -7.77 13.71 -8.29
N ARG A 32 -8.59 13.13 -9.16
CA ARG A 32 -10.03 13.41 -9.16
C ARG A 32 -10.73 12.55 -8.11
N ARG A 33 -11.91 12.98 -7.66
CA ARG A 33 -12.72 12.27 -6.66
C ARG A 33 -12.88 10.78 -6.95
N ASN A 34 -13.24 10.41 -8.18
CA ASN A 34 -13.42 9.01 -8.56
C ASN A 34 -12.11 8.20 -8.51
N GLU A 35 -10.97 8.80 -8.84
CA GLU A 35 -9.64 8.17 -8.78
C GLU A 35 -9.18 7.99 -7.32
N PHE A 36 -9.42 9.01 -6.49
CA PHE A 36 -9.16 8.97 -5.06
C PHE A 36 -9.96 7.86 -4.36
N LEU A 37 -11.26 7.77 -4.64
CA LEU A 37 -12.11 6.71 -4.09
C LEU A 37 -11.73 5.32 -4.61
N GLN A 38 -11.28 5.19 -5.86
CA GLN A 38 -10.76 3.94 -6.40
C GLN A 38 -9.48 3.49 -5.67
N ALA A 39 -8.54 4.41 -5.42
CA ALA A 39 -7.34 4.12 -4.65
C ALA A 39 -7.67 3.73 -3.19
N GLY A 40 -8.62 4.42 -2.60
CA GLY A 40 -9.15 4.12 -1.27
C GLY A 40 -9.76 2.73 -1.18
N ALA A 41 -10.65 2.38 -2.10
CA ALA A 41 -11.29 1.06 -2.16
C ALA A 41 -10.26 -0.06 -2.40
N TRP A 42 -9.22 0.19 -3.19
CA TRP A 42 -8.12 -0.74 -3.38
C TRP A 42 -7.33 -0.99 -2.10
N LYS A 43 -6.99 0.06 -1.32
CA LYS A 43 -6.22 -0.08 -0.08
C LYS A 43 -7.04 -0.64 1.08
N SER A 44 -8.23 -0.11 1.29
CA SER A 44 -9.10 -0.45 2.42
C SER A 44 -10.55 -0.05 2.12
N PRO A 45 -11.41 -1.00 1.71
CA PRO A 45 -12.84 -0.76 1.55
C PRO A 45 -13.51 -0.18 2.80
N ARG A 46 -12.96 -0.46 3.99
CA ARG A 46 -13.47 0.02 5.28
C ARG A 46 -13.35 1.53 5.47
N SER A 47 -12.43 2.19 4.76
CA SER A 47 -12.22 3.64 4.87
C SER A 47 -13.19 4.45 4.01
N LYS A 48 -14.02 3.79 3.18
CA LYS A 48 -14.89 4.43 2.18
C LYS A 48 -15.72 5.58 2.74
N THR A 49 -16.42 5.35 3.86
CA THR A 49 -17.33 6.35 4.46
C THR A 49 -16.62 7.66 4.83
N TYR A 50 -15.36 7.60 5.27
CA TYR A 50 -14.58 8.79 5.59
C TYR A 50 -14.05 9.48 4.34
N LEU A 51 -13.54 8.68 3.38
CA LEU A 51 -13.02 9.21 2.13
C LEU A 51 -14.09 9.97 1.32
N GLU A 52 -15.35 9.52 1.37
CA GLU A 52 -16.49 10.14 0.72
C GLU A 52 -16.88 11.51 1.30
N ARG A 53 -16.40 11.88 2.50
CA ARG A 53 -16.74 13.18 3.12
C ARG A 53 -15.94 14.36 2.58
N ASN A 54 -14.75 14.12 2.06
CA ASN A 54 -13.94 15.15 1.41
C ASN A 54 -14.67 15.70 0.18
N SER A 55 -14.58 16.98 -0.15
CA SER A 55 -15.15 17.52 -1.39
C SER A 55 -14.31 17.14 -2.62
N ALA A 56 -14.81 17.35 -3.83
CA ALA A 56 -14.00 17.11 -5.04
C ALA A 56 -12.85 18.12 -5.12
N GLU A 57 -13.14 19.35 -4.74
CA GLU A 57 -12.23 20.50 -4.70
C GLU A 57 -11.09 20.27 -3.72
N ASP A 58 -11.40 19.84 -2.48
CA ASP A 58 -10.39 19.52 -1.46
C ASP A 58 -9.47 18.38 -1.92
N ILE A 59 -10.04 17.33 -2.51
CA ILE A 59 -9.26 16.21 -3.04
C ILE A 59 -8.29 16.72 -4.12
N GLU A 60 -8.77 17.51 -5.07
CA GLU A 60 -7.91 18.04 -6.14
C GLU A 60 -6.82 18.95 -5.59
N GLU A 61 -7.16 19.91 -4.73
CA GLU A 61 -6.21 20.89 -4.19
C GLU A 61 -5.17 20.23 -3.28
N ILE A 62 -5.60 19.45 -2.30
CA ILE A 62 -4.71 18.84 -1.31
C ILE A 62 -3.79 17.82 -1.99
N THR A 63 -4.32 17.00 -2.91
CA THR A 63 -3.46 16.04 -3.61
C THR A 63 -2.50 16.73 -4.57
N ARG A 64 -2.89 17.83 -5.22
CA ARG A 64 -1.98 18.64 -6.05
C ARG A 64 -0.77 19.13 -5.25
N ILE A 65 -1.04 19.71 -4.07
CA ILE A 65 -0.01 20.21 -3.17
C ILE A 65 0.86 19.05 -2.67
N ALA A 66 0.26 17.95 -2.24
CA ALA A 66 0.98 16.79 -1.70
C ALA A 66 1.92 16.15 -2.72
N LEU A 67 1.48 15.98 -3.98
CA LEU A 67 2.26 15.33 -5.02
C LEU A 67 3.42 16.20 -5.53
N ALA A 68 3.27 17.53 -5.47
CA ALA A 68 4.34 18.47 -5.78
C ALA A 68 5.33 18.68 -4.60
N ALA A 69 4.95 18.31 -3.38
CA ALA A 69 5.76 18.54 -2.19
C ALA A 69 6.96 17.57 -2.07
N PRO A 70 8.00 17.95 -1.30
CA PRO A 70 9.05 17.01 -0.89
C PRO A 70 8.47 15.79 -0.17
N GLU A 71 9.08 14.60 -0.35
CA GLU A 71 8.54 13.32 0.15
C GLU A 71 8.13 13.41 1.63
N ARG A 72 8.99 14.00 2.47
CA ARG A 72 8.77 14.14 3.92
C ARG A 72 7.48 14.88 4.31
N LEU A 73 6.97 15.76 3.44
CA LEU A 73 5.77 16.59 3.70
C LEU A 73 4.51 16.00 3.08
N ALA A 74 4.63 15.20 2.02
CA ALA A 74 3.49 14.70 1.25
C ALA A 74 2.46 13.99 2.14
N PHE A 75 2.91 13.17 3.10
CA PHE A 75 2.03 12.50 4.06
C PHE A 75 1.23 13.48 4.93
N ARG A 76 1.89 14.49 5.48
CA ARG A 76 1.24 15.47 6.37
C ARG A 76 0.20 16.29 5.63
N ILE A 77 0.45 16.57 4.36
CA ILE A 77 -0.49 17.27 3.50
C ILE A 77 -1.69 16.37 3.20
N LEU A 78 -1.46 15.10 2.85
CA LEU A 78 -2.55 14.14 2.59
C LEU A 78 -3.40 13.85 3.84
N ASP A 79 -2.81 13.86 5.04
CA ASP A 79 -3.48 13.59 6.32
C ASP A 79 -4.54 14.65 6.69
N VAL A 80 -4.61 15.76 5.96
CA VAL A 80 -5.70 16.74 6.07
C VAL A 80 -7.02 16.18 5.55
N LEU A 81 -6.99 15.23 4.59
CA LEU A 81 -8.18 14.60 4.04
C LEU A 81 -8.76 13.56 5.01
N GLU A 82 -10.08 13.60 5.22
CA GLU A 82 -10.79 12.63 6.06
C GLU A 82 -10.56 11.21 5.56
N GLY A 83 -10.16 10.31 6.47
CA GLY A 83 -9.88 8.91 6.17
C GLY A 83 -8.49 8.64 5.59
N VAL A 84 -7.63 9.65 5.48
CA VAL A 84 -6.28 9.53 4.88
C VAL A 84 -5.18 9.49 5.93
N GLY A 85 -5.16 8.46 6.76
CA GLY A 85 -4.01 8.19 7.62
C GLY A 85 -2.79 7.64 6.85
N VAL A 86 -1.67 7.41 7.55
CA VAL A 86 -0.41 6.90 6.97
C VAL A 86 -0.59 5.72 5.99
N PRO A 87 -1.37 4.66 6.28
CA PRO A 87 -1.55 3.57 5.32
C PRO A 87 -2.21 4.02 4.02
N MET A 88 -3.19 4.94 4.08
CA MET A 88 -3.90 5.44 2.91
C MET A 88 -3.04 6.43 2.11
N ALA A 89 -2.34 7.34 2.79
CA ALA A 89 -1.39 8.24 2.17
C ALA A 89 -0.29 7.47 1.41
N SER A 90 0.23 6.37 1.99
CA SER A 90 1.21 5.51 1.30
C SER A 90 0.66 4.87 0.03
N ALA A 91 -0.63 4.52 0.01
CA ALA A 91 -1.29 3.94 -1.16
C ALA A 91 -1.43 4.96 -2.29
N LEU A 92 -1.90 6.17 -1.98
CA LEU A 92 -2.00 7.28 -2.95
C LEU A 92 -0.63 7.62 -3.55
N LEU A 93 0.40 7.72 -2.71
CA LEU A 93 1.77 8.00 -3.18
C LEU A 93 2.34 6.85 -4.01
N THR A 94 2.02 5.60 -3.68
CA THR A 94 2.46 4.43 -4.47
C THR A 94 1.81 4.40 -5.85
N VAL A 95 0.51 4.72 -5.95
CA VAL A 95 -0.17 4.82 -7.25
C VAL A 95 0.44 5.94 -8.10
N SER A 96 0.73 7.09 -7.49
CA SER A 96 1.29 8.26 -8.19
C SER A 96 2.75 8.06 -8.60
N TYR A 97 3.56 7.47 -7.71
CA TYR A 97 5.00 7.35 -7.86
C TYR A 97 5.50 5.95 -7.42
N PRO A 98 5.19 4.88 -8.16
CA PRO A 98 5.45 3.49 -7.74
C PRO A 98 6.93 3.12 -7.67
N LEU A 99 7.81 3.90 -8.29
CA LEU A 99 9.26 3.71 -8.20
C LEU A 99 9.86 4.33 -6.92
N ARG A 100 9.11 5.22 -6.26
CA ARG A 100 9.58 6.00 -5.10
C ARG A 100 8.95 5.51 -3.81
N PHE A 101 7.67 5.15 -3.83
CA PHE A 101 6.92 4.75 -2.64
C PHE A 101 6.44 3.30 -2.74
N THR A 102 6.17 2.73 -1.57
CA THR A 102 5.46 1.47 -1.44
C THR A 102 4.39 1.59 -0.36
N VAL A 103 3.40 0.72 -0.43
CA VAL A 103 2.28 0.68 0.51
C VAL A 103 2.76 0.11 1.83
N ILE A 104 2.38 0.74 2.94
CA ILE A 104 2.52 0.12 4.26
C ILE A 104 1.27 -0.70 4.58
N ASP A 105 1.48 -1.97 4.89
CA ASP A 105 0.44 -2.94 5.19
C ASP A 105 0.87 -3.86 6.34
N PHE A 106 -0.07 -4.27 7.19
CA PHE A 106 0.24 -5.09 8.34
C PHE A 106 0.84 -6.45 7.93
N ARG A 107 0.46 -6.99 6.76
CA ARG A 107 1.03 -8.23 6.22
C ARG A 107 2.49 -8.06 5.80
N SER A 108 2.81 -6.94 5.17
CA SER A 108 4.18 -6.61 4.78
C SER A 108 5.05 -6.39 6.02
N ILE A 109 4.53 -5.70 7.05
CA ILE A 109 5.20 -5.54 8.35
C ILE A 109 5.42 -6.89 9.03
N GLU A 110 4.40 -7.75 9.07
CA GLU A 110 4.50 -9.09 9.66
C GLU A 110 5.61 -9.89 9.01
N THR A 111 5.64 -9.94 7.68
CA THR A 111 6.69 -10.64 6.93
C THR A 111 8.08 -10.09 7.26
N LEU A 112 8.27 -8.78 7.27
CA LEU A 112 9.56 -8.18 7.60
C LEU A 112 10.00 -8.51 9.03
N TRP A 113 9.06 -8.53 9.98
CA TRP A 113 9.36 -8.86 11.38
C TRP A 113 9.73 -10.33 11.56
N GLU A 114 8.97 -11.24 10.98
CA GLU A 114 9.24 -12.70 11.03
C GLU A 114 10.59 -13.05 10.41
N HIS A 115 11.05 -12.27 9.43
CA HIS A 115 12.34 -12.44 8.77
C HIS A 115 13.47 -11.59 9.39
N ALA A 116 13.25 -10.98 10.56
CA ALA A 116 14.22 -10.14 11.27
C ALA A 116 14.80 -8.99 10.42
N GLU A 117 14.03 -8.45 9.47
CA GLU A 117 14.39 -7.24 8.71
C GLU A 117 14.03 -5.95 9.47
N ILE A 118 13.18 -6.06 10.50
CA ILE A 118 12.77 -4.98 11.41
C ILE A 118 12.69 -5.51 12.85
N ASP A 119 13.03 -4.66 13.81
CA ASP A 119 13.07 -5.04 15.24
C ASP A 119 11.70 -5.02 15.92
N SER A 120 10.72 -4.32 15.32
CA SER A 120 9.39 -4.13 15.89
C SER A 120 8.30 -4.04 14.83
N LYS A 121 7.13 -4.62 15.13
CA LYS A 121 5.92 -4.42 14.32
C LYS A 121 5.38 -2.98 14.39
N ARG A 122 5.81 -2.18 15.36
CA ARG A 122 5.47 -0.75 15.50
C ARG A 122 6.51 0.13 14.80
N ILE A 123 6.61 0.00 13.48
CA ILE A 123 7.56 0.73 12.65
C ILE A 123 6.95 2.00 12.04
N GLY A 124 7.72 3.08 11.99
CA GLY A 124 7.31 4.32 11.31
C GLY A 124 7.41 4.18 9.78
N TYR A 125 6.58 4.92 9.02
CA TYR A 125 6.54 4.77 7.56
C TYR A 125 7.89 5.02 6.87
N TRP A 126 8.64 6.05 7.28
CA TRP A 126 9.92 6.37 6.65
C TRP A 126 10.99 5.31 6.89
N GLU A 127 10.98 4.72 8.08
CA GLU A 127 11.83 3.59 8.42
C GLU A 127 11.44 2.36 7.59
N TYR A 128 10.14 2.04 7.52
CA TYR A 128 9.59 0.97 6.69
C TYR A 128 9.97 1.14 5.22
N LEU A 129 9.77 2.32 4.64
CA LEU A 129 10.14 2.63 3.25
C LEU A 129 11.65 2.50 3.04
N GLY A 130 12.46 2.91 4.01
CA GLY A 130 13.91 2.72 4.01
C GLY A 130 14.32 1.24 3.97
N VAL A 131 13.69 0.41 4.81
CA VAL A 131 13.86 -1.05 4.83
C VAL A 131 13.50 -1.64 3.46
N CYS A 132 12.30 -1.34 2.94
CA CYS A 132 11.87 -1.83 1.63
C CYS A 132 12.82 -1.42 0.50
N ARG A 133 13.28 -0.16 0.47
CA ARG A 133 14.25 0.30 -0.55
C ARG A 133 15.59 -0.42 -0.43
N ARG A 134 16.09 -0.70 0.77
CA ARG A 134 17.33 -1.49 0.96
C ARG A 134 17.16 -2.91 0.47
N ILE A 135 16.07 -3.57 0.85
CA ILE A 135 15.75 -4.94 0.45
C ILE A 135 15.59 -5.05 -1.06
N ALA A 136 14.82 -4.14 -1.67
CA ALA A 136 14.60 -4.11 -3.11
C ALA A 136 15.92 -4.02 -3.90
N ARG A 137 16.86 -3.18 -3.44
CA ARG A 137 18.22 -3.10 -4.00
C ARG A 137 19.01 -4.40 -3.80
N ARG A 138 18.99 -4.96 -2.59
CA ARG A 138 19.72 -6.19 -2.23
C ARG A 138 19.31 -7.39 -3.11
N VAL A 139 18.04 -7.46 -3.50
CA VAL A 139 17.52 -8.58 -4.31
C VAL A 139 17.25 -8.22 -5.78
N HIS A 140 17.69 -7.04 -6.22
CA HIS A 140 17.53 -6.54 -7.59
C HIS A 140 16.09 -6.60 -8.12
N THR A 141 15.14 -6.03 -7.36
CA THR A 141 13.72 -5.95 -7.74
C THR A 141 13.16 -4.54 -7.52
N ASP A 142 12.01 -4.22 -8.11
CA ASP A 142 11.30 -2.97 -7.84
C ASP A 142 10.44 -3.04 -6.57
N LEU A 143 10.04 -1.86 -6.05
CA LEU A 143 9.28 -1.75 -4.80
C LEU A 143 7.90 -2.42 -4.87
N ARG A 144 7.25 -2.43 -6.04
CA ARG A 144 5.93 -3.05 -6.21
C ARG A 144 6.05 -4.56 -6.15
N THR A 145 7.01 -5.12 -6.88
CA THR A 145 7.28 -6.57 -6.87
C THR A 145 7.68 -7.05 -5.47
N LEU A 146 8.47 -6.25 -4.73
CA LEU A 146 8.78 -6.52 -3.32
C LEU A 146 7.51 -6.53 -2.45
N ASP A 147 6.68 -5.49 -2.52
CA ASP A 147 5.45 -5.37 -1.73
C ASP A 147 4.50 -6.55 -1.96
N GLN A 148 4.31 -6.94 -3.23
CA GLN A 148 3.51 -8.10 -3.59
C GLN A 148 4.06 -9.40 -2.98
N ALA A 149 5.38 -9.60 -3.02
CA ALA A 149 6.02 -10.78 -2.44
C ALA A 149 5.87 -10.84 -0.91
N LEU A 150 6.07 -9.71 -0.21
CA LEU A 150 5.90 -9.63 1.24
C LEU A 150 4.44 -9.92 1.62
N TRP A 151 3.49 -9.26 0.96
CA TRP A 151 2.08 -9.43 1.25
C TRP A 151 1.60 -10.87 0.99
N GLN A 152 2.04 -11.48 -0.11
CA GLN A 152 1.65 -12.84 -0.48
C GLN A 152 2.14 -13.88 0.51
N TRP A 153 3.38 -13.73 1.02
CA TRP A 153 3.95 -14.65 2.01
C TRP A 153 3.10 -14.70 3.30
N SER A 154 2.78 -13.53 3.87
CA SER A 154 1.96 -13.45 5.10
C SER A 154 0.54 -13.99 4.87
N LYS A 155 -0.05 -13.75 3.69
CA LYS A 155 -1.36 -14.30 3.34
C LYS A 155 -1.37 -15.83 3.34
N GLU A 156 -0.39 -16.47 2.68
CA GLU A 156 -0.35 -17.93 2.57
C GLU A 156 -0.09 -18.60 3.93
N ARG A 157 0.75 -18.00 4.78
CA ARG A 157 0.96 -18.47 6.16
C ARG A 157 -0.31 -18.38 7.01
N GLY A 158 -1.06 -17.27 6.89
CA GLY A 158 -2.34 -17.13 7.59
C GLY A 158 -3.35 -18.19 7.18
N SER A 159 -3.33 -18.65 5.91
CA SER A 159 -4.18 -19.75 5.43
C SER A 159 -3.74 -21.13 5.93
N GLN A 160 -2.44 -21.37 6.11
CA GLN A 160 -1.91 -22.64 6.64
C GLN A 160 -2.29 -22.85 8.12
N ILE A 161 -2.20 -21.78 8.93
CA ILE A 161 -2.59 -21.84 10.35
C ILE A 161 -4.09 -22.14 10.51
N THR A 162 -4.95 -21.61 9.63
CA THR A 162 -6.40 -21.91 9.68
C THR A 162 -6.70 -23.37 9.30
N LEU A 163 -5.99 -23.92 8.31
CA LEU A 163 -6.17 -25.32 7.91
C LEU A 163 -5.69 -26.32 8.97
N GLU A 164 -4.60 -26.00 9.69
CA GLU A 164 -4.10 -26.84 10.79
C GLU A 164 -5.02 -26.75 12.02
N ALA A 165 -5.56 -25.56 12.33
CA ALA A 165 -6.50 -25.38 13.44
C ALA A 165 -7.86 -26.07 13.20
N ASP A 166 -8.36 -26.08 11.96
CA ASP A 166 -9.60 -26.77 11.60
C ASP A 166 -9.41 -28.31 11.59
N SER A 167 -8.19 -28.81 11.34
CA SER A 167 -7.89 -30.26 11.37
C SER A 167 -7.73 -30.86 12.78
N ASP A 168 -7.43 -30.03 13.78
CA ASP A 168 -7.32 -30.46 15.18
C ASP A 168 -8.68 -30.50 15.91
N ASP A 169 -9.71 -29.84 15.38
CA ASP A 169 -11.07 -29.81 15.97
C ASP A 169 -11.96 -30.97 15.50
N ASP A 170 -11.61 -31.63 14.39
CA ASP A 170 -12.26 -32.86 13.89
C ASP A 170 -11.70 -34.16 14.54
N ALA A 171 -10.74 -34.04 15.45
CA ALA A 171 -10.08 -35.15 16.15
C ALA A 171 -10.50 -35.32 17.62
N LYS A 172 -11.66 -34.79 18.04
CA LYS A 172 -12.23 -34.98 19.38
C LYS A 172 -13.62 -35.60 19.39
#